data_AF-A0A1G0N0Z6-F1
#
_entry.id   AF-A0A1G0N0Z6-F1
#
_cell.length_a   1.000
_cell.length_b   1.000
_cell.length_c   1.000
_cell.angle_alpha   90.00
_cell.angle_beta   90.00
_cell.angle_gamma   90.00
#
_symmetry.space_group_name_H-M   'P 1'
#
loop_
_entity.id
_entity.type
_entity.pdbx_description
1 polymer ?
#
loop_
_entity_poly.entity_id
_entity_poly.type
_entity_poly.pdbx_seq_one_letter_code
_entity_poly.pdbx_strand_id
1 'polypeptide(L)'
;MNEDAAQEIRIEHILGEDNLKVSYQSLTAYRTHIQNSIEFPCDVTGREDFPWEEIYIYGSGDKNEYAELKKSQPSYTDIYTFMSFDNQIDDKNGLMVKVKRLSDSKEFVLPLADLKVTGTTSSNHELVHDYAVWFVNH
;
A
#
# COMPACT_ATOMS: atom_id res chain seq x y z
N MET A 1 18.53 12.71 -15.24
CA MET A 1 18.08 11.47 -14.61
C MET A 1 16.56 11.46 -14.73
N ASN A 2 15.97 10.40 -15.30
CA ASN A 2 14.52 10.22 -15.30
C ASN A 2 14.07 9.79 -13.89
N GLU A 3 12.77 9.92 -13.60
CA GLU A 3 12.21 9.61 -12.29
C GLU A 3 12.48 8.15 -11.88
N ASP A 4 12.36 7.21 -12.82
CA ASP A 4 12.60 5.79 -12.56
C ASP A 4 14.02 5.51 -12.03
N ALA A 5 15.04 6.14 -12.61
CA ALA A 5 16.43 5.98 -12.14
C ALA A 5 16.66 6.66 -10.78
N ALA A 6 15.95 7.76 -10.49
CA ALA A 6 16.01 8.40 -9.18
C ALA A 6 15.37 7.52 -8.10
N GLN A 7 14.23 6.89 -8.43
CA GLN A 7 13.52 5.96 -7.55
C GLN A 7 14.36 4.72 -7.22
N GLU A 8 15.01 4.12 -8.22
CA GLU A 8 15.88 2.97 -7.97
C GLU A 8 17.02 3.30 -7.01
N ILE A 9 17.66 4.46 -7.17
CA ILE A 9 18.71 4.93 -6.26
C ILE A 9 18.18 5.12 -4.83
N ARG A 10 16.94 5.63 -4.65
CA ARG A 10 16.33 5.76 -3.32
C ARG A 10 16.09 4.38 -2.70
N ILE A 11 15.58 3.42 -3.47
CA ILE A 11 15.32 2.05 -3.01
C ILE A 11 16.63 1.34 -2.63
N GLU A 12 17.66 1.43 -3.48
CA GLU A 12 19.01 0.92 -3.21
C GLU A 12 19.62 1.54 -1.95
N HIS A 13 19.42 2.84 -1.73
CA HIS A 13 19.89 3.51 -0.51
C HIS A 13 19.17 3.02 0.76
N ILE A 14 17.91 2.58 0.66
CA ILE A 14 17.14 2.03 1.79
C ILE A 14 17.58 0.59 2.10
N LEU A 15 17.72 -0.26 1.07
CA LEU A 15 17.90 -1.69 1.24
C LEU A 15 19.37 -2.14 1.16
N GLY A 16 20.20 -1.43 0.41
CA GLY A 16 21.51 -1.87 -0.07
C GLY A 16 21.40 -2.73 -1.33
N GLU A 17 22.40 -2.62 -2.21
CA GLU A 17 22.46 -3.32 -3.51
C GLU A 17 22.28 -4.85 -3.39
N ASP A 18 22.79 -5.46 -2.30
CA ASP A 18 22.74 -6.91 -2.07
C ASP A 18 21.40 -7.41 -1.48
N ASN A 19 20.44 -6.52 -1.18
CA ASN A 19 19.21 -6.85 -0.45
C ASN A 19 17.94 -6.35 -1.17
N LEU A 20 18.01 -6.17 -2.50
CA LEU A 20 16.87 -5.75 -3.32
C LEU A 20 15.80 -6.83 -3.51
N LYS A 21 16.12 -8.11 -3.32
CA LYS A 21 15.12 -9.19 -3.45
C LYS A 21 14.08 -9.09 -2.34
N VAL A 22 12.80 -9.31 -2.66
CA VAL A 22 11.75 -9.42 -1.63
C VAL A 22 12.02 -10.60 -0.72
N SER A 23 12.23 -10.30 0.56
CA SER A 23 12.54 -11.25 1.62
C SER A 23 12.11 -10.67 2.97
N TYR A 24 12.07 -11.51 4.01
CA TYR A 24 11.80 -11.02 5.37
C TYR A 24 12.79 -9.92 5.79
N GLN A 25 14.07 -10.04 5.41
CA GLN A 25 15.10 -9.06 5.76
C GLN A 25 14.86 -7.72 5.07
N SER A 26 14.62 -7.71 3.76
CA SER A 26 14.36 -6.48 3.00
C SER A 26 13.03 -5.84 3.39
N LEU A 27 11.97 -6.63 3.61
CA LEU A 27 10.69 -6.14 4.14
C LEU A 27 10.86 -5.49 5.53
N THR A 28 11.65 -6.09 6.41
CA THR A 28 11.92 -5.54 7.75
C THR A 28 12.70 -4.22 7.66
N ALA A 29 13.70 -4.14 6.79
CA ALA A 29 14.47 -2.92 6.56
C ALA A 29 13.58 -1.79 6.01
N TYR A 30 12.78 -2.09 4.98
CA TYR A 30 11.85 -1.13 4.39
C TYR A 30 10.80 -0.66 5.39
N ARG A 31 10.21 -1.60 6.15
CA ARG A 31 9.26 -1.27 7.23
C ARG A 31 9.87 -0.30 8.23
N THR A 32 11.09 -0.57 8.68
CA THR A 32 11.81 0.29 9.63
C THR A 32 12.00 1.69 9.05
N HIS A 33 12.38 1.78 7.77
CA HIS A 33 12.55 3.07 7.09
C HIS A 33 11.23 3.87 7.03
N ILE A 34 10.13 3.25 6.63
CA ILE A 34 8.82 3.91 6.55
C ILE A 34 8.34 4.30 7.96
N GLN A 35 8.45 3.40 8.94
CA GLN A 35 8.01 3.68 10.32
C GLN A 35 8.73 4.89 10.95
N ASN A 36 10.00 5.10 10.61
CA ASN A 36 10.79 6.23 11.13
C ASN A 36 10.54 7.54 10.37
N SER A 37 10.00 7.47 9.15
CA SER A 37 9.91 8.61 8.23
C SER A 37 8.48 9.08 7.99
N ILE A 38 7.48 8.22 8.18
CA ILE A 38 6.08 8.54 7.89
C ILE A 38 5.54 9.63 8.82
N GLU A 39 4.89 10.62 8.23
CA GLU A 39 4.25 11.73 8.94
C GLU A 39 2.74 11.45 9.11
N PHE A 40 2.20 11.69 10.30
CA PHE A 40 0.77 11.51 10.58
C PHE A 40 0.06 12.87 10.73
N PRO A 41 -1.20 13.00 10.27
CA PRO A 41 -2.02 11.97 9.62
C PRO A 41 -1.59 11.66 8.18
N CYS A 42 -1.80 10.42 7.74
CA CYS A 42 -1.51 9.97 6.37
C CYS A 42 -2.76 9.30 5.80
N ASP A 43 -3.41 9.94 4.84
CA ASP A 43 -4.56 9.37 4.15
C ASP A 43 -4.12 8.64 2.88
N VAL A 44 -4.65 7.44 2.71
CA VAL A 44 -4.34 6.51 1.62
C VAL A 44 -5.62 6.02 0.95
N THR A 45 -5.48 5.56 -0.28
CA THR A 45 -6.54 4.93 -1.08
C THR A 45 -5.95 3.77 -1.86
N GLY A 46 -6.79 2.94 -2.47
CA GLY A 46 -6.30 1.84 -3.30
C GLY A 46 -5.55 2.34 -4.52
N ARG A 47 -4.43 1.69 -4.82
CA ARG A 47 -3.66 1.96 -6.04
C ARG A 47 -4.44 1.51 -7.26
N GLU A 48 -4.91 0.27 -7.19
CA GLU A 48 -5.71 -0.48 -8.18
C GLU A 48 -6.84 -1.23 -7.45
N ASP A 49 -7.71 -1.89 -8.20
CA ASP A 49 -8.80 -2.68 -7.64
C ASP A 49 -8.28 -3.84 -6.77
N PHE A 50 -9.00 -4.12 -5.68
CA PHE A 50 -8.68 -5.28 -4.85
C PHE A 50 -9.18 -6.57 -5.50
N PRO A 51 -8.58 -7.74 -5.21
CA PRO A 51 -8.94 -9.00 -5.87
C PRO A 51 -10.42 -9.37 -5.80
N TRP A 52 -11.13 -8.96 -4.74
CA TRP A 52 -12.56 -9.23 -4.60
C TRP A 52 -13.44 -8.33 -5.52
N GLU A 53 -12.90 -7.20 -5.97
CA GLU A 53 -13.57 -6.22 -6.84
C GLU A 53 -13.47 -6.60 -8.34
N GLU A 54 -12.47 -7.39 -8.73
CA GLU A 54 -12.17 -7.74 -10.13
C GLU A 54 -13.40 -8.27 -10.90
N ILE A 55 -14.16 -9.19 -10.29
CA ILE A 55 -15.35 -9.78 -10.94
C ILE A 55 -16.46 -8.75 -11.21
N TYR A 56 -16.52 -7.68 -10.43
CA TYR A 56 -17.50 -6.61 -10.57
C TYR A 56 -17.02 -5.49 -11.49
N ILE A 57 -15.71 -5.29 -11.61
CA ILE A 57 -15.09 -4.25 -12.45
C ILE A 57 -14.87 -4.75 -13.88
N TYR A 58 -14.30 -5.94 -14.04
CA TYR A 58 -13.94 -6.52 -15.34
C TYR A 58 -14.79 -7.73 -15.73
N GLY A 59 -15.40 -8.40 -14.75
CA GLY A 59 -16.21 -9.59 -14.95
C GLY A 59 -17.70 -9.33 -15.15
N SER A 60 -18.51 -10.35 -14.91
CA SER A 60 -19.97 -10.33 -15.03
C SER A 60 -20.70 -10.10 -13.69
N GLY A 61 -20.01 -9.59 -12.68
CA GLY A 61 -20.55 -9.39 -11.33
C GLY A 61 -21.72 -8.41 -11.32
N ASP A 62 -22.67 -8.62 -10.40
CA ASP A 62 -23.82 -7.74 -10.26
C ASP A 62 -23.46 -6.42 -9.56
N LYS A 63 -23.94 -5.30 -10.10
CA LYS A 63 -23.62 -3.97 -9.57
C LYS A 63 -24.27 -3.69 -8.22
N ASN A 64 -25.44 -4.27 -7.93
CA ASN A 64 -26.08 -4.10 -6.63
C ASN A 64 -25.36 -4.93 -5.58
N GLU A 65 -24.99 -6.16 -5.92
CA GLU A 65 -24.14 -7.00 -5.07
C GLU A 65 -22.81 -6.28 -4.73
N TYR A 66 -22.15 -5.72 -5.74
CA TYR A 66 -20.93 -4.93 -5.53
C TYR A 66 -21.16 -3.78 -4.55
N ALA A 67 -22.24 -3.00 -4.73
CA ALA A 67 -22.59 -1.89 -3.85
C ALA A 67 -22.89 -2.34 -2.41
N GLU A 68 -23.52 -3.51 -2.22
CA GLU A 68 -23.76 -4.08 -0.90
C GLU A 68 -22.46 -4.55 -0.23
N LEU A 69 -21.59 -5.24 -0.98
CA LEU A 69 -20.31 -5.72 -0.46
C LEU A 69 -19.38 -4.57 -0.06
N LYS A 70 -19.33 -3.47 -0.81
CA LYS A 70 -18.54 -2.27 -0.46
C LYS A 70 -18.91 -1.68 0.90
N LYS A 71 -20.12 -1.93 1.41
CA LYS A 71 -20.50 -1.47 2.74
C LYS A 71 -19.68 -2.17 3.81
N SER A 72 -19.31 -3.45 3.65
CA SER A 72 -18.54 -4.22 4.63
C SER A 72 -17.09 -4.46 4.25
N GLN A 73 -16.79 -4.57 2.96
CA GLN A 73 -15.45 -4.82 2.43
C GLN A 73 -14.73 -3.51 2.10
N PRO A 74 -13.38 -3.49 2.19
CA PRO A 74 -12.58 -2.35 1.75
C PRO A 74 -12.61 -2.25 0.22
N SER A 75 -12.81 -1.06 -0.34
CA SER A 75 -12.73 -0.80 -1.79
C SER A 75 -11.50 0.04 -2.13
N TYR A 76 -10.94 -0.14 -3.33
CA TYR A 76 -9.85 0.70 -3.81
C TYR A 76 -10.24 2.19 -3.95
N THR A 77 -11.55 2.45 -4.05
CA THR A 77 -12.10 3.81 -4.15
C THR A 77 -12.37 4.48 -2.81
N ASP A 78 -12.22 3.75 -1.70
CA ASP A 78 -12.36 4.33 -0.37
C ASP A 78 -11.11 5.15 0.00
N ILE A 79 -11.29 6.10 0.91
CA ILE A 79 -10.18 6.81 1.57
C ILE A 79 -10.06 6.26 2.99
N TYR A 80 -8.83 5.95 3.38
CA TYR A 80 -8.49 5.42 4.68
C TYR A 80 -7.39 6.28 5.33
N THR A 81 -7.42 6.41 6.64
CA THR A 81 -6.28 6.89 7.41
C THR A 81 -5.37 5.72 7.74
N PHE A 82 -4.08 5.82 7.39
CA PHE A 82 -3.03 4.92 7.84
C PHE A 82 -2.89 5.06 9.35
N MET A 83 -3.04 3.95 10.09
CA MET A 83 -2.94 3.95 11.56
C MET A 83 -1.59 3.43 12.03
N SER A 84 -1.21 2.23 11.59
CA SER A 84 0.03 1.58 11.98
C SER A 84 0.36 0.43 11.03
N PHE A 85 1.56 -0.12 11.13
CA PHE A 85 1.83 -1.44 10.57
C PHE A 85 1.14 -2.53 11.41
N ASP A 86 0.72 -3.60 10.75
CA ASP A 86 0.39 -4.85 11.43
C ASP A 86 1.68 -5.62 11.79
N ASN A 87 1.61 -6.59 12.71
CA ASN A 87 2.78 -7.38 13.08
C ASN A 87 3.13 -8.43 12.01
N GLN A 88 2.19 -8.77 11.13
CA GLN A 88 2.42 -9.70 10.04
C GLN A 88 3.33 -9.07 8.97
N ILE A 89 4.41 -9.78 8.65
CA ILE A 89 5.15 -9.63 7.39
C ILE A 89 4.80 -10.86 6.57
N ASP A 90 4.19 -10.63 5.41
CA ASP A 90 3.81 -11.67 4.47
C ASP A 90 4.74 -11.54 3.26
N ASP A 91 5.43 -12.59 2.85
CA ASP A 91 6.35 -12.52 1.70
C ASP A 91 5.60 -12.45 0.36
N LYS A 92 4.32 -12.83 0.32
CA LYS A 92 3.46 -12.74 -0.86
C LYS A 92 2.71 -11.42 -0.95
N ASN A 93 2.25 -10.90 0.19
CA ASN A 93 1.47 -9.66 0.26
C ASN A 93 2.29 -8.45 0.75
N GLY A 94 3.51 -8.68 1.22
CA GLY A 94 4.42 -7.67 1.72
C GLY A 94 4.08 -7.18 3.13
N LEU A 95 4.30 -5.88 3.34
CA LEU A 95 3.98 -5.19 4.58
C LEU A 95 2.49 -4.95 4.70
N MET A 96 1.89 -5.46 5.77
CA MET A 96 0.49 -5.25 6.08
C MET A 96 0.33 -4.01 6.98
N VAL A 97 -0.70 -3.22 6.72
CA VAL A 97 -0.99 -1.99 7.47
C VAL A 97 -2.42 -1.96 7.96
N LYS A 98 -2.61 -1.47 9.20
CA LYS A 98 -3.90 -1.16 9.78
C LYS A 98 -4.34 0.19 9.26
N VAL A 99 -5.53 0.22 8.67
CA VAL A 99 -6.12 1.44 8.12
C VAL A 99 -7.55 1.61 8.63
N LYS A 100 -8.01 2.85 8.72
CA LYS A 100 -9.36 3.18 9.14
C LYS A 100 -10.08 3.94 8.03
N ARG A 101 -11.18 3.40 7.52
CA ARG A 101 -11.97 4.03 6.46
C ARG A 101 -12.63 5.31 6.97
N LEU A 102 -12.49 6.40 6.22
CA LEU A 102 -13.00 7.71 6.62
C LEU A 102 -14.53 7.79 6.66
N SER A 103 -15.22 7.09 5.75
CA SER A 103 -16.68 7.21 5.60
C SER A 103 -17.49 6.62 6.75
N ASP A 104 -16.99 5.54 7.37
CA ASP A 104 -17.73 4.80 8.39
C ASP A 104 -16.87 4.27 9.55
N SER A 105 -15.61 4.69 9.64
CA SER A 105 -14.68 4.33 10.71
C SER A 105 -14.36 2.84 10.84
N LYS A 106 -14.69 2.01 9.85
CA LYS A 106 -14.30 0.60 9.85
C LYS A 106 -12.79 0.43 9.69
N GLU A 107 -12.25 -0.55 10.39
CA GLU A 107 -10.82 -0.87 10.37
C GLU A 107 -10.54 -2.09 9.50
N PHE A 108 -9.45 -2.02 8.76
CA PHE A 108 -8.99 -3.07 7.85
C PHE A 108 -7.50 -3.29 7.99
N VAL A 109 -7.03 -4.48 7.62
CA VAL A 109 -5.62 -4.77 7.42
C VAL A 109 -5.42 -4.99 5.92
N LEU A 110 -4.64 -4.13 5.29
CA LEU A 110 -4.43 -4.13 3.84
C LEU A 110 -2.94 -4.20 3.49
N PRO A 111 -2.56 -4.79 2.36
CA PRO A 111 -1.20 -4.72 1.84
C PRO A 111 -0.83 -3.27 1.55
N LEU A 112 0.33 -2.82 2.03
CA LEU A 112 0.83 -1.48 1.73
C LEU A 112 1.13 -1.29 0.23
N ALA A 113 1.43 -2.38 -0.49
CA ALA A 113 1.73 -2.37 -1.92
C ALA A 113 0.49 -1.96 -2.75
N ASP A 114 -0.69 -2.33 -2.27
CA ASP A 114 -1.98 -2.03 -2.92
C ASP A 114 -2.48 -0.62 -2.60
N LEU A 115 -1.72 0.17 -1.83
CA LEU A 115 -2.13 1.49 -1.38
C LEU A 115 -1.26 2.59 -2.01
N LYS A 116 -1.84 3.79 -2.07
CA LYS A 116 -1.15 5.03 -2.41
C LYS A 116 -1.67 6.17 -1.55
N VAL A 117 -0.81 7.14 -1.26
CA VAL A 117 -1.21 8.37 -0.54
C VAL A 117 -2.12 9.21 -1.43
N THR A 118 -3.18 9.78 -0.86
CA THR A 118 -4.17 10.56 -1.62
C THR A 118 -3.63 11.90 -2.13
N GLY A 119 -2.57 12.44 -1.50
CA GLY A 119 -1.88 13.68 -1.90
C GLY A 119 -0.47 13.45 -2.44
N THR A 120 -0.17 14.00 -3.63
CA THR A 120 1.14 13.89 -4.31
C THR A 120 2.21 14.83 -3.78
N THR A 121 1.86 15.80 -2.92
CA THR A 121 2.81 16.77 -2.35
C THR A 121 3.32 16.40 -0.97
N SER A 122 2.88 15.26 -0.40
CA SER A 122 3.33 14.82 0.92
C SER A 122 4.67 14.07 0.82
N SER A 123 5.54 14.23 1.82
CA SER A 123 6.73 13.41 2.01
C SER A 123 6.39 11.91 2.05
N ASN A 124 5.20 11.57 2.57
CA ASN A 124 4.66 10.21 2.57
C ASN A 124 4.45 9.61 1.18
N HIS A 125 4.22 10.44 0.15
CA HIS A 125 3.97 9.94 -1.21
C HIS A 125 5.14 9.11 -1.70
N GLU A 126 6.36 9.66 -1.64
CA GLU A 126 7.58 8.97 -2.08
C GLU A 126 7.80 7.68 -1.27
N LEU A 127 7.65 7.74 0.06
CA LEU A 127 7.84 6.58 0.95
C LEU A 127 6.95 5.38 0.59
N VAL A 128 5.64 5.64 0.41
CA VAL A 128 4.67 4.57 0.08
C VAL A 128 4.79 4.17 -1.38
N HIS A 129 5.10 5.11 -2.27
CA HIS A 129 5.22 4.85 -3.69
C HIS A 129 6.43 3.98 -4.02
N ASP A 130 7.61 4.33 -3.51
CA ASP A 130 8.85 3.58 -3.72
C ASP A 130 8.75 2.15 -3.16
N TYR A 131 8.09 1.98 -2.02
CA TYR A 131 7.83 0.65 -1.46
C TYR A 131 7.01 -0.22 -2.42
N ALA A 132 5.90 0.31 -2.93
CA ALA A 132 5.03 -0.43 -3.82
C ALA A 132 5.73 -0.79 -5.14
N VAL A 133 6.52 0.14 -5.70
CA VAL A 133 7.31 -0.13 -6.92
C VAL A 133 8.37 -1.19 -6.67
N TRP A 134 9.11 -1.08 -5.57
CA TRP A 134 10.10 -2.09 -5.20
C TRP A 134 9.47 -3.48 -5.06
N PHE A 135 8.39 -3.59 -4.29
CA PHE A 135 7.73 -4.86 -3.98
C PHE A 135 7.16 -5.57 -5.21
N VAL A 136 6.65 -4.82 -6.20
CA VAL A 136 6.05 -5.39 -7.41
C VAL A 136 7.12 -5.88 -8.40
N ASN A 137 8.32 -5.29 -8.38
CA ASN A 137 9.36 -5.55 -9.39
C ASN A 137 10.45 -6.55 -8.97
N HIS A 138 10.51 -6.97 -7.70
CA HIS A 138 11.59 -7.78 -7.12
C HIS A 138 11.10 -9.03 -6.40
#